data_AF-A0A8T3XKL8-F1
#
_entry.id   AF-A0A8T3XKL8-F1
#
_cell.length_a   1.000
_cell.length_b   1.000
_cell.length_c   1.000
_cell.angle_alpha   90.00
_cell.angle_beta   90.00
_cell.angle_gamma   90.00
#
_symmetry.space_group_name_H-M   'P 1'
#
loop_
_entity.id
_entity.type
_entity.pdbx_description
1 polymer ?
#
loop_
_entity_poly.entity_id
_entity_poly.type
_entity_poly.pdbx_seq_one_letter_code
_entity_poly.pdbx_strand_id
1 'polypeptide(L)' 'MGRKKDKAKKISVKKERYLKFRKEKPSSMTVAMPDLSEDQVHERKTDQQRIDNFWRSYRRPPPRFVNERKARSKR' A
#
# COMPACT_ATOMS: atom_id res chain seq x y z
N MET A 1 40.13 -42.39 -11.31
CA MET A 1 39.18 -41.52 -12.04
C MET A 1 39.11 -40.15 -11.36
N GLY A 2 39.98 -39.21 -11.75
CA GLY A 2 40.13 -37.92 -11.08
C GLY A 2 39.01 -36.93 -11.43
N ARG A 3 38.38 -36.33 -10.41
CA ARG A 3 37.38 -35.27 -10.58
C ARG A 3 38.06 -33.99 -11.05
N LYS A 4 37.72 -33.49 -12.24
CA LYS A 4 38.14 -32.17 -12.73
C LYS A 4 37.55 -31.10 -11.81
N LYS A 5 38.39 -30.32 -11.15
CA LYS A 5 37.98 -29.12 -10.39
C LYS A 5 37.56 -28.05 -11.39
N ASP A 6 36.28 -27.71 -11.41
CA ASP A 6 35.77 -26.61 -12.23
C ASP A 6 36.41 -25.29 -11.79
N LYS A 7 37.16 -24.66 -12.69
CA LYS A 7 37.78 -23.36 -12.44
C LYS A 7 36.68 -22.30 -12.43
N ALA A 8 36.63 -21.48 -11.39
CA ALA A 8 35.70 -20.35 -11.30
C ALA A 8 35.91 -19.43 -12.51
N LYS A 9 34.89 -19.32 -13.37
CA LYS A 9 34.91 -18.41 -14.53
C LYS A 9 34.99 -16.97 -14.02
N LYS A 10 35.92 -16.17 -14.54
CA LYS A 10 36.04 -14.74 -14.22
C LYS A 10 34.70 -14.06 -14.51
N ILE A 11 34.04 -13.57 -13.46
CA ILE A 11 32.80 -12.83 -13.58
C ILE A 11 33.16 -11.41 -14.01
N SER A 12 32.37 -10.79 -14.90
CA SER A 12 32.63 -9.41 -15.31
C SER A 12 32.41 -8.45 -14.14
N VAL A 13 33.23 -7.40 -14.05
CA VAL A 13 33.16 -6.38 -12.99
C VAL A 13 31.75 -5.78 -12.85
N LYS A 14 31.01 -5.68 -13.96
CA LYS A 14 29.61 -5.25 -13.98
C LYS A 14 28.73 -6.25 -13.22
N LYS A 15 28.86 -7.54 -13.51
CA LYS A 15 28.07 -8.62 -12.90
C LYS A 15 28.40 -8.80 -11.41
N GLU A 16 29.65 -8.59 -10.99
CA GLU A 16 30.03 -8.54 -9.57
C GLU A 16 29.40 -7.37 -8.82
N ARG A 17 29.39 -6.16 -9.43
CA ARG A 17 28.69 -4.99 -8.86
C ARG A 17 27.21 -5.28 -8.64
N TYR A 18 26.49 -5.77 -9.65
CA TYR A 18 25.06 -6.07 -9.53
C TYR A 18 24.73 -7.27 -8.62
N LEU A 19 25.68 -8.18 -8.38
CA LEU A 19 25.54 -9.28 -7.42
C LEU A 19 25.49 -8.78 -5.98
N LYS A 20 26.25 -7.73 -5.65
CA LYS A 20 26.21 -7.08 -4.33
C LYS A 20 24.86 -6.42 -4.05
N PHE A 21 24.21 -5.90 -5.09
CA PHE A 21 22.88 -5.25 -4.98
C PHE A 21 21.69 -6.22 -5.02
N ARG A 22 21.89 -7.50 -5.36
CA ARG A 22 20.80 -8.49 -5.48
C ARG A 22 20.57 -9.35 -4.23
N LYS A 23 21.38 -9.19 -3.18
CA LYS A 23 21.31 -10.08 -2.00
C LYS A 23 20.21 -9.73 -1.00
N GLU A 24 19.59 -8.57 -1.11
CA GLU A 24 18.47 -8.20 -0.25
C GLU A 24 17.33 -7.71 -1.14
N LYS A 25 16.66 -8.65 -1.84
CA LYS A 25 15.25 -8.38 -2.09
C LYS A 25 14.65 -8.16 -0.71
N PRO A 26 13.90 -7.06 -0.46
CA PRO A 26 13.17 -6.95 0.78
C PRO A 26 12.29 -8.19 0.84
N SER A 27 12.69 -9.15 1.68
CA SER A 27 11.86 -10.27 2.07
C SER A 27 10.55 -9.63 2.47
N SER A 28 9.45 -10.02 1.82
CA SER A 28 8.12 -9.45 2.05
C SER A 28 7.99 -9.21 3.55
N MET A 29 8.08 -7.94 3.96
CA MET A 29 8.03 -7.59 5.37
C MET A 29 6.59 -7.87 5.75
N THR A 30 6.33 -9.09 6.23
CA THR A 30 5.04 -9.51 6.73
C THR A 30 4.84 -8.73 8.02
N VAL A 31 4.28 -7.52 7.86
CA VAL A 31 3.80 -6.74 8.99
C VAL A 31 2.64 -7.53 9.56
N ALA A 32 2.92 -8.31 10.61
CA ALA A 32 1.87 -8.89 11.41
C ALA A 32 1.12 -7.72 12.06
N MET A 33 -0.15 -7.57 11.74
CA MET A 33 -1.00 -6.68 12.52
C MET A 33 -1.07 -7.25 13.94
N PRO A 34 -0.99 -6.41 14.98
CA PRO A 34 -1.19 -6.88 16.34
C PRO A 34 -2.60 -7.44 16.47
N ASP A 35 -2.75 -8.49 17.28
CA ASP A 35 -4.05 -9.03 17.64
C ASP A 35 -4.79 -7.98 18.47
N LEU A 36 -5.88 -7.45 17.90
CA LEU A 36 -6.73 -6.47 18.54
C LEU A 36 -7.75 -7.20 19.42
N SER A 37 -8.05 -6.64 20.59
CA SER A 37 -9.20 -7.12 21.39
C SER A 37 -10.51 -6.85 20.66
N GLU A 38 -11.59 -7.55 21.02
CA GLU A 38 -12.91 -7.38 20.38
C GLU A 38 -13.40 -5.92 20.45
N ASP A 39 -13.17 -5.25 21.58
CA ASP A 39 -13.50 -3.84 21.79
C ASP A 39 -12.72 -2.93 20.82
N GLN A 40 -11.41 -3.16 20.67
CA GLN A 40 -10.56 -2.38 19.76
C GLN A 40 -10.95 -2.60 18.29
N VAL A 41 -11.39 -3.81 17.94
CA VAL A 41 -11.91 -4.09 16.59
C VAL A 41 -13.19 -3.31 16.34
N HIS A 42 -14.07 -3.21 17.33
CA HIS A 42 -15.30 -2.44 17.22
C HIS A 42 -15.01 -0.94 17.05
N GLU A 43 -14.13 -0.37 17.88
CA GLU A 43 -13.69 1.03 17.77
C GLU A 43 -13.09 1.32 16.38
N ARG A 44 -12.21 0.45 15.89
CA ARG A 44 -11.61 0.62 14.57
C ARG A 44 -12.66 0.63 13.45
N LYS A 45 -13.68 -0.22 13.56
CA LYS A 45 -14.80 -0.26 12.59
C LYS A 45 -15.63 1.03 12.62
N THR A 46 -15.93 1.56 13.81
CA THR A 46 -16.72 2.80 13.93
C THR A 46 -15.95 4.00 13.40
N ASP A 47 -14.65 4.08 13.68
CA ASP A 47 -13.79 5.14 13.16
C ASP A 47 -13.65 5.08 11.64
N GLN A 48 -13.50 3.87 11.07
CA GLN A 48 -13.49 3.69 9.62
C GLN A 48 -14.78 4.21 8.97
N GLN A 49 -15.94 3.91 9.57
CA GLN A 49 -17.23 4.42 9.08
C GLN A 49 -17.34 5.95 9.17
N ARG A 50 -16.82 6.57 10.25
CA ARG A 50 -16.80 8.03 10.40
C ARG A 50 -15.94 8.68 9.32
N ILE A 51 -14.75 8.14 9.05
CA ILE A 51 -13.84 8.63 8.02
C ILE A 51 -14.49 8.49 6.63
N ASP A 52 -15.09 7.35 6.33
CA ASP A 52 -15.77 7.12 5.04
C ASP A 52 -16.93 8.11 4.84
N ASN A 53 -17.73 8.34 5.88
CA ASN A 53 -18.82 9.31 5.85
C ASN A 53 -18.32 10.74 5.66
N PHE A 54 -17.21 11.11 6.30
CA PHE A 54 -16.56 12.40 6.11
C PHE A 54 -16.11 12.60 4.65
N TRP A 55 -15.45 11.61 4.04
CA TRP A 55 -15.03 11.73 2.64
C TRP A 55 -16.21 11.81 1.67
N ARG A 56 -17.30 11.08 1.96
CA ARG A 56 -18.53 11.11 1.16
C ARG A 56 -19.23 12.48 1.22
N SER A 57 -19.23 13.13 2.39
CA SER A 57 -19.85 14.44 2.56
C SER A 57 -18.93 15.59 2.12
N TYR A 58 -17.61 15.46 2.30
CA TYR A 58 -16.65 16.49 1.92
C TYR A 58 -16.54 16.64 0.39
N ARG A 59 -16.56 15.53 -0.36
CA ARG A 59 -16.49 15.56 -1.84
C ARG A 59 -17.82 15.86 -2.52
N ARG A 60 -18.96 15.75 -1.83
CA ARG A 60 -20.27 16.05 -2.41
C ARG A 60 -20.71 17.45 -1.97
N PRO A 61 -20.94 18.41 -2.89
CA PRO A 61 -21.59 19.65 -2.49
C PRO A 61 -22.90 19.30 -1.79
N PRO A 62 -23.19 19.88 -0.61
CA PRO A 62 -24.39 19.54 0.15
C PRO A 62 -25.63 19.69 -0.74
N PRO A 63 -26.64 18.82 -0.60
CA PRO A 63 -27.80 18.80 -1.49
C PRO A 63 -28.52 20.16 -1.57
N ARG A 64 -28.44 20.99 -0.51
CA ARG A 64 -28.93 22.38 -0.51
C ARG A 64 -28.30 23.23 -1.62
N PHE A 65 -26.98 23.18 -1.79
CA PHE A 65 -26.27 23.95 -2.83
C PHE A 65 -26.61 23.49 -4.26
N VAL A 66 -26.82 22.18 -4.45
CA VAL A 66 -27.18 21.64 -5.77
C VAL A 66 -28.60 22.06 -6.17
N ASN A 67 -29.54 22.07 -5.22
CA ASN A 67 -30.91 22.49 -5.46
C ASN A 67 -31.01 23.98 -5.78
N GLU A 68 -30.28 24.84 -5.06
CA GLU A 68 -30.22 26.27 -5.35
C GLU A 68 -29.60 26.56 -6.72
N ARG A 69 -28.53 25.85 -7.10
CA ARG A 69 -27.92 25.99 -8.44
C ARG A 69 -28.87 25.55 -9.54
N LYS A 70 -29.59 24.43 -9.36
CA LYS A 70 -30.60 23.96 -10.31
C LYS A 70 -31.79 24.92 -10.39
N ALA A 71 -32.22 25.49 -9.27
CA ALA A 71 -33.29 26.49 -9.24
C ALA A 71 -32.88 27.78 -9.97
N ARG A 72 -31.64 28.26 -9.76
CA ARG A 72 -31.10 29.42 -10.49
C ARG A 72 -30.88 29.16 -11.98
N SER A 73 -30.45 27.96 -12.36
CA SER A 73 -30.23 27.59 -13.78
C SER A 73 -31.52 27.37 -14.58
N LYS A 74 -32.65 27.09 -13.91
CA LYS A 74 -33.95 26.91 -14.55
C LYS A 74 -34.71 28.24 -14.77
N ARG A 75 -34.17 29.34 -14.27
CA ARG A 75 -34.74 30.68 -14.39
C ARG A 75 -34.03 31.42 -15.51
#